data_AF-A0A3S9H8T7-F1
#
_entry.id   AF-A0A3S9H8T7-F1
#
_cell.length_a   1.000
_cell.length_b   1.000
_cell.length_c   1.000
_cell.angle_alpha   90.00
_cell.angle_beta   90.00
_cell.angle_gamma   90.00
#
_symmetry.space_group_name_H-M   'P 1'
#
loop_
_entity.id
_entity.type
_entity.pdbx_description
1 polymer ?
#
loop_
_entity_poly.entity_id
_entity_poly.type
_entity_poly.pdbx_seq_one_letter_code
_entity_poly.pdbx_strand_id
1 'polypeptide(L)'
;MKNNKIWYLGYIIGICSLILVFALKLNEAVEIALTFVFAICVSLSHVKIVHHKMMEKDHNYKISVNDERNEKIRDKVNATMASILMLLMGMIAVVCISVKAYLPAALLAVSVGCSPLIMFFINRYYEKEY
;
A
#
# COMPACT_ATOMS: atom_id res chain seq x y z
N MET A 1 13.93 -10.19 9.53
CA MET A 1 13.99 -8.75 9.18
C MET A 1 15.38 -8.42 8.68
N LYS A 2 15.52 -8.13 7.37
CA LYS A 2 16.80 -8.05 6.68
C LYS A 2 17.41 -6.65 6.84
N ASN A 3 18.52 -6.57 7.56
CA ASN A 3 19.52 -5.50 7.57
C ASN A 3 19.04 -4.06 7.88
N ASN A 4 18.51 -3.83 9.08
CA ASN A 4 18.16 -2.49 9.60
C ASN A 4 19.35 -1.54 9.77
N LYS A 5 20.57 -2.09 9.79
CA LYS A 5 21.82 -1.32 9.92
C LYS A 5 22.01 -0.31 8.78
N ILE A 6 21.38 -0.54 7.63
CA ILE A 6 21.52 0.35 6.47
C ILE A 6 20.92 1.74 6.70
N TRP A 7 19.88 1.86 7.52
CA TRP A 7 19.27 3.16 7.84
C TRP A 7 20.10 3.98 8.83
N TYR A 8 21.02 3.35 9.56
CA TYR A 8 21.98 4.08 10.39
C TYR A 8 23.06 4.78 9.56
N LEU A 9 23.35 4.30 8.35
CA LEU A 9 24.27 5.01 7.43
C LEU A 9 23.73 6.39 7.05
N GLY A 10 22.41 6.58 6.95
CA GLY A 10 21.85 7.90 6.64
C GLY A 10 22.09 8.93 7.74
N TYR A 11 22.19 8.52 9.02
CA TYR A 11 22.68 9.41 10.09
C TYR A 11 24.14 9.78 9.93
N ILE A 12 24.99 8.82 9.57
CA ILE A 12 26.42 9.06 9.36
C ILE A 12 26.61 10.05 8.20
N ILE A 13 25.93 9.83 7.08
CA ILE A 13 25.97 10.72 5.91
C ILE A 13 25.44 12.11 6.26
N GLY A 14 24.34 12.20 7.02
CA GLY A 14 23.79 13.46 7.49
C GLY A 14 24.80 14.22 8.36
N ILE A 15 25.31 13.59 9.41
CA ILE A 15 26.27 14.22 10.34
C ILE A 15 27.54 14.65 9.60
N CYS A 16 28.07 13.83 8.69
CA CYS A 16 29.20 14.21 7.85
C CYS A 16 28.90 15.44 6.97
N SER A 17 27.69 15.52 6.41
CA SER A 17 27.26 16.68 5.61
C SER A 17 27.21 17.96 6.45
N LEU A 18 26.72 17.87 7.68
CA LEU A 18 26.66 19.00 8.61
C LEU A 18 28.06 19.42 9.09
N ILE A 19 28.95 18.47 9.39
CA ILE A 19 30.34 18.75 9.74
C ILE A 19 31.06 19.45 8.59
N LEU A 20 30.83 19.05 7.33
CA LEU A 20 31.42 19.71 6.16
C LEU A 20 31.00 21.18 6.06
N VAL A 21 29.71 21.46 6.30
CA VAL A 21 29.17 22.83 6.32
C VAL A 21 29.83 23.68 7.40
N PHE A 22 30.00 23.15 8.61
CA PHE A 22 30.58 23.91 9.73
C PHE A 22 32.11 24.04 9.67
N ALA A 23 32.82 23.04 9.13
CA ALA A 23 34.29 23.01 9.15
C ALA A 23 34.93 23.72 7.95
N LEU A 24 34.23 23.83 6.82
CA LEU A 24 34.75 24.42 5.58
C LEU A 24 34.00 25.70 5.24
N LYS A 25 34.72 26.75 4.83
CA LYS A 25 34.11 27.93 4.21
C LYS A 25 33.72 27.60 2.77
N LEU A 26 32.54 27.02 2.61
CA LEU A 26 31.99 26.59 1.32
C LEU A 26 31.25 27.74 0.62
N ASN A 27 31.00 27.58 -0.68
CA ASN A 27 30.14 28.49 -1.43
C ASN A 27 28.68 28.37 -0.94
N GLU A 28 27.94 29.47 -0.96
CA GLU A 28 26.56 29.58 -0.45
C GLU A 28 25.61 28.55 -1.08
N ALA A 29 25.72 28.33 -2.39
CA ALA A 29 24.93 27.31 -3.09
C ALA A 29 25.24 25.86 -2.62
N VAL A 30 26.49 25.59 -2.27
CA VAL A 30 26.94 24.26 -1.81
C VAL A 30 26.52 24.03 -0.36
N GLU A 31 26.56 25.06 0.47
CA GLU A 31 26.10 25.05 1.85
C GLU A 31 24.60 24.74 1.95
N ILE A 32 23.78 25.40 1.13
CA ILE A 32 22.34 25.15 1.04
C ILE A 32 22.06 23.70 0.61
N ALA A 33 22.76 23.21 -0.41
CA ALA A 33 22.58 21.86 -0.91
C ALA A 33 22.95 20.79 0.15
N LEU A 34 24.07 20.95 0.85
CA LEU A 34 24.49 20.05 1.94
C LEU A 34 23.52 20.06 3.11
N THR A 35 22.99 21.23 3.46
CA THR A 35 21.98 21.37 4.53
C THR A 35 20.68 20.65 4.15
N PHE A 36 20.28 20.72 2.89
CA PHE A 36 19.12 19.99 2.37
C PHE A 36 19.33 18.47 2.38
N VAL A 37 20.51 18.00 1.96
CA VAL A 37 20.90 16.59 2.02
C VAL A 37 20.90 16.08 3.47
N PHE A 38 21.44 16.87 4.41
CA PHE A 38 21.39 16.57 5.83
C PHE A 38 19.95 16.36 6.31
N ALA A 39 19.06 17.31 6.02
CA ALA A 39 17.67 17.27 6.47
C ALA A 39 16.96 16.01 5.95
N ILE A 40 17.06 15.71 4.65
CA ILE A 40 16.40 14.54 4.04
C ILE A 40 16.98 13.24 4.62
N CYS A 41 18.30 13.10 4.67
CA CYS A 41 18.96 11.89 5.15
C CYS A 41 18.61 11.59 6.61
N VAL A 42 18.62 12.60 7.48
CA VAL A 42 18.30 12.43 8.90
C VAL A 42 16.82 12.16 9.10
N SER A 43 15.91 12.90 8.46
CA SER A 43 14.47 12.70 8.60
C SER A 43 14.04 11.30 8.15
N LEU A 44 14.47 10.85 6.97
CA LEU A 44 14.12 9.52 6.47
C LEU A 44 14.68 8.41 7.34
N SER A 45 15.94 8.55 7.78
CA SER A 45 16.60 7.57 8.65
C SER A 45 15.95 7.48 10.01
N HIS A 46 15.63 8.63 10.62
CA HIS A 46 14.95 8.71 11.90
C HIS A 46 13.59 8.00 11.86
N VAL A 47 12.74 8.34 10.88
CA VAL A 47 11.41 7.74 10.73
C VAL A 47 11.51 6.22 10.55
N LYS A 48 12.41 5.73 9.70
CA LYS A 48 12.56 4.29 9.44
C LYS A 48 13.10 3.53 10.64
N ILE A 49 14.05 4.09 11.38
CA ILE A 49 14.60 3.47 12.59
C ILE A 49 13.56 3.43 13.71
N VAL A 50 12.82 4.52 13.90
CA VAL A 50 11.75 4.61 14.91
C VAL A 50 10.63 3.62 14.59
N HIS A 51 10.15 3.61 13.35
CA HIS A 51 9.14 2.63 12.90
C HIS A 51 9.61 1.19 13.15
N HIS A 52 10.86 0.88 12.84
CA HIS A 52 11.40 -0.45 13.06
C HIS A 52 11.48 -0.81 14.55
N LYS A 53 11.95 0.13 15.38
CA LYS A 53 12.07 -0.04 16.82
C LYS A 53 10.69 -0.22 17.48
N MET A 54 9.68 0.52 17.02
CA MET A 54 8.30 0.35 17.46
C MET A 54 7.75 -1.02 17.03
N MET A 55 7.98 -1.47 15.79
CA MET A 55 7.58 -2.80 15.33
C MET A 55 8.21 -3.96 16.13
N GLU A 56 9.40 -3.75 16.71
CA GLU A 56 10.10 -4.75 17.54
C GLU A 56 9.68 -4.71 19.01
N LYS A 57 9.57 -3.51 19.59
CA LYS A 57 9.42 -3.32 21.04
C LYS A 57 7.99 -3.03 21.50
N ASP A 58 7.18 -2.40 20.65
CA ASP A 58 5.81 -2.02 20.98
C ASP A 58 4.83 -3.02 20.38
N HIS A 59 4.21 -3.81 21.26
CA HIS A 59 3.25 -4.82 20.87
C HIS A 59 1.99 -4.23 20.23
N ASN A 60 1.47 -3.13 20.77
CA ASN A 60 0.26 -2.49 20.28
C ASN A 60 0.48 -1.83 18.92
N TYR A 61 1.64 -1.18 18.73
CA TYR A 61 2.02 -0.62 17.43
C TYR A 61 2.19 -1.70 16.36
N LYS A 62 2.80 -2.84 16.72
CA LYS A 62 2.95 -3.98 15.81
C LYS A 62 1.60 -4.56 15.40
N ILE A 63 0.65 -4.67 16.34
CA ILE A 63 -0.70 -5.14 16.06
C ILE A 63 -1.41 -4.17 15.12
N SER A 64 -1.48 -2.88 15.45
CA SER A 64 -2.20 -1.90 14.64
C SER A 64 -1.69 -1.79 13.20
N VAL A 65 -0.36 -1.76 13.01
CA VAL A 65 0.26 -1.70 11.68
C VAL A 65 0.03 -2.99 10.90
N ASN A 66 0.11 -4.14 11.56
CA ASN A 66 -0.15 -5.42 10.89
C ASN A 66 -1.63 -5.60 10.57
N ASP A 67 -2.54 -5.16 11.44
CA ASP A 67 -3.98 -5.23 11.22
C ASP A 67 -4.39 -4.33 10.06
N GLU A 68 -3.91 -3.07 10.01
CA GLU A 68 -4.17 -2.17 8.88
C GLU A 68 -3.63 -2.74 7.56
N ARG A 69 -2.44 -3.34 7.58
CA ARG A 69 -1.88 -4.01 6.39
C ARG A 69 -2.67 -5.25 6.01
N ASN A 70 -3.08 -6.04 7.00
CA ASN A 70 -3.83 -7.27 6.78
C ASN A 70 -5.22 -6.96 6.23
N GLU A 71 -5.86 -5.89 6.70
CA GLU A 71 -7.12 -5.38 6.17
C GLU A 71 -6.97 -4.91 4.73
N LYS A 72 -5.98 -4.08 4.41
CA LYS A 72 -5.71 -3.65 3.02
C LYS A 72 -5.39 -4.82 2.08
N ILE A 73 -4.66 -5.83 2.55
CA ILE A 73 -4.38 -7.04 1.76
C ILE A 73 -5.68 -7.84 1.56
N ARG A 74 -6.48 -8.02 2.61
CA ARG A 74 -7.77 -8.71 2.55
C ARG A 74 -8.70 -8.04 1.56
N ASP A 75 -8.81 -6.71 1.58
CA ASP A 75 -9.66 -5.97 0.66
C ASP A 75 -9.18 -6.10 -0.79
N LYS A 76 -7.87 -5.99 -1.01
CA LYS A 76 -7.29 -6.18 -2.35
C LYS A 76 -7.48 -7.60 -2.87
N VAL A 77 -7.30 -8.60 -2.02
CA VAL A 77 -7.53 -10.01 -2.35
C VAL A 77 -9.01 -10.23 -2.64
N ASN A 78 -9.92 -9.72 -1.83
CA ASN A 78 -11.36 -9.87 -2.01
C ASN A 78 -11.84 -9.22 -3.32
N ALA A 79 -11.37 -8.01 -3.62
CA ALA A 79 -11.63 -7.34 -4.89
C ALA A 79 -11.10 -8.15 -6.10
N THR A 80 -9.89 -8.73 -5.97
CA THR A 80 -9.31 -9.56 -7.02
C THR A 80 -10.09 -10.87 -7.19
N MET A 81 -10.46 -11.54 -6.11
CA MET A 81 -11.26 -12.77 -6.13
C MET A 81 -12.63 -12.56 -6.76
N ALA A 82 -13.30 -11.44 -6.44
CA ALA A 82 -14.57 -11.08 -7.06
C ALA A 82 -14.43 -10.90 -8.58
N SER A 83 -13.37 -10.24 -9.05
CA SER A 83 -13.11 -10.09 -10.49
C SER A 83 -12.87 -11.41 -11.21
N ILE A 84 -12.11 -12.33 -10.59
CA ILE A 84 -11.84 -13.67 -11.13
C ILE A 84 -13.14 -14.49 -11.19
N LEU A 85 -13.97 -14.42 -10.14
CA LEU A 85 -15.25 -15.14 -10.10
C LEU A 85 -16.22 -14.64 -11.17
N MET A 86 -16.33 -13.32 -11.37
CA MET A 86 -17.15 -12.74 -12.43
C MET A 86 -16.69 -13.20 -13.82
N LEU A 87 -15.39 -13.26 -14.06
CA LEU A 87 -14.83 -13.76 -15.32
C LEU A 87 -15.16 -15.25 -15.53
N LEU A 88 -15.01 -16.07 -14.50
CA LEU A 88 -15.37 -17.49 -14.54
C LEU A 88 -16.87 -17.69 -14.82
N MET A 89 -17.75 -16.93 -14.16
CA MET A 89 -19.20 -16.96 -14.43
C MET A 89 -19.52 -16.56 -15.87
N GLY A 90 -18.82 -15.56 -16.42
CA GLY A 90 -18.94 -15.16 -17.82
C GLY A 90 -18.54 -16.29 -18.78
N MET A 91 -17.43 -16.98 -18.51
CA MET A 91 -17.03 -18.15 -19.31
C MET A 91 -18.07 -19.28 -19.24
N ILE A 92 -18.61 -19.57 -18.05
CA ILE A 92 -19.66 -20.59 -17.88
C ILE A 92 -20.92 -20.19 -18.64
N ALA A 93 -21.32 -18.91 -18.63
CA ALA A 93 -22.47 -18.44 -19.39
C ALA A 93 -22.32 -18.69 -20.90
N VAL A 94 -21.12 -18.46 -21.46
CA VAL A 94 -20.82 -18.74 -22.88
C VAL A 94 -20.90 -20.24 -23.19
N VAL A 95 -20.40 -21.09 -22.30
CA VAL A 95 -20.53 -22.55 -22.43
C VAL A 95 -22.01 -22.97 -22.39
N CYS A 96 -22.82 -22.40 -21.47
CA CYS A 96 -24.26 -22.67 -21.38
C CYS A 96 -25.01 -22.29 -22.66
N ILE A 97 -24.67 -21.16 -23.29
CA ILE A 97 -25.24 -20.77 -24.60
C ILE A 97 -24.88 -21.82 -25.66
N SER A 98 -23.64 -22.31 -25.66
CA SER A 98 -23.14 -23.28 -26.63
C SER A 98 -23.88 -24.63 -26.56
N VAL A 99 -24.28 -25.05 -25.35
CA VAL A 99 -25.09 -26.27 -25.13
C VAL A 99 -26.60 -26.03 -25.19
N LYS A 100 -27.04 -24.85 -25.67
CA LYS A 100 -28.47 -24.42 -25.73
C LYS A 100 -29.19 -24.38 -24.38
N ALA A 101 -28.44 -24.29 -23.28
CA ALA A 101 -28.98 -24.10 -21.94
C ALA A 101 -29.22 -22.61 -21.67
N TYR A 102 -30.26 -22.04 -22.30
CA TYR A 102 -30.50 -20.59 -22.28
C TYR A 102 -30.90 -20.04 -20.92
N LEU A 103 -31.67 -20.80 -20.14
CA LEU A 103 -32.17 -20.37 -18.83
C LEU A 103 -31.01 -20.15 -17.82
N PRO A 104 -30.07 -21.10 -17.62
CA PRO A 104 -28.90 -20.84 -16.77
C PRO A 104 -27.94 -19.81 -17.37
N ALA A 105 -27.79 -19.74 -18.69
CA ALA A 105 -26.99 -18.70 -19.34
C ALA A 105 -27.51 -17.28 -19.05
N ALA A 106 -28.83 -17.08 -19.15
CA ALA A 106 -29.46 -15.79 -18.88
C ALA A 106 -29.28 -15.36 -17.42
N LEU A 107 -29.44 -16.28 -16.46
CA LEU A 107 -29.22 -16.00 -15.05
C LEU A 107 -27.78 -15.58 -14.75
N LEU A 108 -26.80 -16.29 -15.33
CA LEU A 108 -25.38 -15.95 -15.15
C LEU A 108 -25.03 -14.61 -15.80
N ALA A 109 -25.56 -14.33 -16.99
CA ALA A 109 -25.32 -13.06 -17.68
C ALA A 109 -25.89 -11.87 -16.90
N VAL A 110 -27.12 -12.00 -16.37
CA VAL A 110 -27.73 -10.97 -15.50
C VAL A 110 -26.92 -10.79 -14.23
N SER A 111 -26.46 -11.89 -13.60
CA SER A 111 -25.62 -11.82 -12.39
C SER A 111 -24.31 -11.05 -12.64
N VAL A 112 -23.60 -11.35 -13.73
CA VAL A 112 -22.37 -10.65 -14.11
C VAL A 112 -22.63 -9.17 -14.41
N GLY A 113 -23.73 -8.84 -15.10
CA GLY A 113 -24.08 -7.45 -15.42
C GLY A 113 -24.55 -6.63 -14.21
N CYS A 114 -25.29 -7.23 -13.28
CA CYS A 114 -25.82 -6.54 -12.09
C CYS A 114 -24.80 -6.43 -10.95
N SER A 115 -23.81 -7.33 -10.87
CA SER A 115 -22.77 -7.31 -9.84
C SER A 115 -22.07 -5.95 -9.63
N PRO A 116 -21.56 -5.27 -10.68
CA PRO A 116 -20.93 -3.95 -10.51
C PRO A 116 -21.90 -2.86 -10.05
N LEU A 117 -23.18 -2.92 -10.45
CA LEU A 117 -24.20 -1.96 -10.01
C LEU A 117 -24.49 -2.12 -8.52
N ILE A 118 -24.68 -3.35 -8.06
CA ILE A 118 -24.94 -3.66 -6.65
C ILE A 118 -23.76 -3.19 -5.79
N MET A 119 -22.53 -3.49 -6.23
CA MET A 119 -21.31 -3.10 -5.52
C MET A 119 -21.17 -1.57 -5.42
N PHE A 120 -21.54 -0.82 -6.46
CA PHE A 120 -21.56 0.64 -6.43
C PHE A 120 -22.56 1.20 -5.40
N PHE A 121 -23.78 0.66 -5.34
CA PHE A 121 -24.78 1.11 -4.38
C PHE A 121 -24.41 0.77 -2.94
N ILE A 122 -23.89 -0.43 -2.71
CA ILE A 122 -23.42 -0.86 -1.39
C ILE A 122 -22.28 0.04 -0.91
N ASN A 123 -21.31 0.34 -1.77
CA ASN A 123 -20.21 1.25 -1.43
C ASN A 123 -20.74 2.63 -1.01
N ARG A 124 -21.67 3.19 -1.79
CA ARG A 124 -22.30 4.48 -1.48
C ARG A 124 -23.15 4.47 -0.20
N TYR A 125 -23.73 3.33 0.17
CA TYR A 125 -24.45 3.19 1.43
C TYR A 125 -23.50 3.25 2.61
N TYR A 126 -22.44 2.44 2.59
CA TYR A 126 -21.45 2.41 3.66
C TYR A 126 -20.64 3.71 3.78
N GLU A 127 -20.29 4.35 2.67
CA GLU A 127 -19.59 5.65 2.67
C GLU A 127 -20.44 6.81 3.23
N LYS A 128 -21.76 6.62 3.40
CA LYS A 128 -22.61 7.60 4.09
C LYS A 128 -22.82 7.29 5.57
N GLU A 129 -22.63 6.04 5.97
CA GLU A 129 -22.84 5.58 7.34
C GLU A 129 -21.59 5.77 8.21
N TYR A 130 -20.42 5.88 7.58
CA TYR A 130 -19.09 6.11 8.17
C TYR A 130 -18.47 7.40 7.63
#